data_AF-A0A367M2T1-F1
#
_entry.id   AF-A0A367M2T1-F1
#
_cell.length_a   1.000
_cell.length_b   1.000
_cell.length_c   1.000
_cell.angle_alpha   90.00
_cell.angle_beta   90.00
_cell.angle_gamma   90.00
#
_symmetry.space_group_name_H-M   'P 1'
#
loop_
_entity.id
_entity.type
_entity.pdbx_description
1 polymer ?
#
loop_
_entity_poly.entity_id
_entity_poly.type
_entity_poly.pdbx_seq_one_letter_code
_entity_poly.pdbx_strand_id
1 'polypeptide(L)'
;EMCIRDSHYLSKPWNDDELLLTLRQSLEYLHSERERRRLERLTQEQNDRLQQLNATLEKRVQARTAELQQTADMLDLAYEELKRSYVVGTEVFSLLVNQRLPKDKQTNQQIIELVRACCASGLVDESDGRDLAMAAALYNIGKLSWNDTLLSSPSDLLYHHDRDRFRGYPELSESLLMSLEPMQDAARLIRHHQEHWDGSGYPDHLKGEAIPLGSRLLKLAVDFVELQRGLILERRMNRDEALMYIRKYAGRLYDPELIEPFIQVCATTLADVTLADPQVRAHGTRDLVPGMVLARNLTANNGMLLLNAGKVLNLALIEKLIAFEAIEGARYTLFVRLPESTT
;
A
#
# COMPACT_ATOMS: atom_id res chain seq x y z
N GLU A 1 81.53 -20.87 -62.27
CA GLU A 1 80.38 -20.04 -61.87
C GLU A 1 80.05 -20.40 -60.43
N MET A 2 79.95 -19.42 -59.54
CA MET A 2 79.60 -19.65 -58.14
C MET A 2 78.15 -19.19 -57.96
N CYS A 3 77.25 -20.15 -57.76
CA CYS A 3 75.82 -19.90 -57.70
C CYS A 3 75.44 -19.60 -56.23
N ILE A 4 75.31 -18.32 -55.90
CA ILE A 4 74.58 -17.91 -54.70
C ILE A 4 73.11 -17.86 -55.11
N ARG A 5 72.29 -18.71 -54.48
CA ARG A 5 70.83 -18.78 -54.69
C ARG A 5 70.19 -17.49 -54.21
N ASP A 6 70.24 -16.45 -55.04
CA ASP A 6 69.34 -15.30 -55.08
C ASP A 6 69.72 -14.46 -56.32
N SER A 7 69.17 -14.84 -57.48
CA SER A 7 68.82 -14.02 -58.66
C SER A 7 69.76 -12.92 -59.21
N HIS A 8 71.00 -12.77 -58.79
CA HIS A 8 71.96 -11.80 -59.34
C HIS A 8 73.18 -12.51 -59.93
N TYR A 9 73.25 -12.51 -61.26
CA TYR A 9 74.39 -13.02 -62.01
C TYR A 9 75.48 -11.95 -62.07
N LEU A 10 76.62 -12.17 -61.40
CA LEU A 10 77.81 -11.33 -61.52
C LEU A 10 78.65 -11.82 -62.71
N SER A 11 78.88 -10.96 -63.70
CA SER A 11 79.68 -11.26 -64.90
C SER A 11 81.14 -10.84 -64.70
N LYS A 12 82.06 -11.57 -65.36
CA LYS A 12 83.50 -11.24 -65.31
C LYS A 12 83.83 -10.08 -66.27
N PRO A 13 84.82 -9.22 -65.96
CA PRO A 13 85.69 -9.23 -64.78
C PRO A 13 85.00 -8.64 -63.54
N TRP A 14 85.28 -9.23 -62.37
CA TRP A 14 84.57 -8.89 -61.12
C TRP A 14 84.91 -7.49 -60.62
N ASN A 15 83.88 -6.76 -60.17
CA ASN A 15 84.01 -5.51 -59.45
C ASN A 15 83.84 -5.78 -57.94
N ASP A 16 84.90 -5.55 -57.16
CA ASP A 16 84.92 -5.88 -55.72
C ASP A 16 83.86 -5.11 -54.92
N ASP A 17 83.55 -3.87 -55.31
CA ASP A 17 82.51 -3.06 -54.67
C ASP A 17 81.10 -3.62 -54.94
N GLU A 18 80.85 -4.08 -56.16
CA GLU A 18 79.59 -4.70 -56.56
C GLU A 18 79.39 -6.06 -55.89
N LEU A 19 80.49 -6.82 -55.72
CA LEU A 19 80.48 -8.12 -55.06
C LEU A 19 80.23 -7.99 -53.55
N LEU A 20 80.85 -7.02 -52.88
CA LEU A 20 80.61 -6.70 -51.47
C LEU A 20 79.19 -6.19 -51.22
N LEU A 21 78.67 -5.34 -52.11
CA LEU A 21 77.29 -4.84 -52.04
C LEU A 21 76.28 -5.99 -52.17
N THR A 22 76.48 -6.87 -53.16
CA THR A 22 75.61 -8.03 -53.42
C THR A 22 75.65 -9.00 -52.24
N LEU A 23 76.81 -9.24 -51.63
CA LEU A 23 76.96 -10.07 -50.43
C LEU A 23 76.25 -9.45 -49.20
N ARG A 24 76.36 -8.14 -48.99
CA ARG A 24 75.63 -7.46 -47.90
C ARG A 24 74.11 -7.56 -48.08
N GLN A 25 73.62 -7.26 -49.28
CA GLN A 25 72.19 -7.33 -49.60
C GLN A 25 71.63 -8.75 -49.43
N SER A 26 72.37 -9.77 -49.88
CA SER A 26 71.94 -11.17 -49.72
C SER A 26 71.98 -11.64 -48.26
N LEU A 27 72.94 -11.18 -47.45
CA LEU A 27 72.95 -11.45 -46.01
C LEU A 27 71.81 -10.75 -45.26
N GLU A 28 71.52 -9.48 -45.59
CA GLU A 28 70.39 -8.73 -45.02
C GLU A 28 69.06 -9.36 -45.40
N TYR A 29 68.89 -9.78 -46.67
CA TYR A 29 67.71 -10.47 -47.13
C TYR A 29 67.49 -11.80 -46.39
N LEU A 30 68.53 -12.62 -46.24
CA LEU A 30 68.46 -13.87 -45.47
C LEU A 30 68.14 -13.62 -43.98
N HIS A 31 68.69 -12.57 -43.39
CA HIS A 31 68.39 -12.20 -42.01
C HIS A 31 66.92 -11.76 -41.85
N SER A 32 66.44 -10.89 -42.75
CA SER A 32 65.05 -10.42 -42.78
C SER A 32 64.06 -11.56 -43.02
N GLU A 33 64.35 -12.49 -43.95
CA GLU A 33 63.52 -13.68 -44.18
C GLU A 33 63.44 -14.58 -42.95
N ARG A 34 64.57 -14.76 -42.23
CA ARG A 34 64.59 -15.55 -40.99
C ARG A 34 63.77 -14.89 -39.89
N GLU A 35 63.90 -13.58 -39.69
CA GLU A 35 63.11 -12.88 -38.68
C GLU A 35 61.63 -12.78 -39.06
N ARG A 36 61.29 -12.59 -40.33
CA ARG A 36 59.89 -12.65 -40.81
C ARG A 36 59.27 -14.00 -40.46
N ARG A 37 59.94 -15.12 -40.79
CA ARG A 37 59.45 -16.47 -40.47
C ARG A 37 59.34 -16.71 -38.96
N ARG A 38 60.26 -16.16 -38.17
CA ARG A 38 60.21 -16.25 -36.71
C ARG A 38 59.01 -15.47 -36.14
N LEU A 39 58.81 -14.24 -36.59
CA LEU A 39 57.69 -13.39 -36.18
C LEU A 39 56.35 -13.99 -36.59
N GLU A 40 56.25 -14.57 -37.80
CA GLU A 40 55.05 -15.28 -38.25
C GLU A 40 54.72 -16.47 -37.36
N ARG A 41 55.72 -17.29 -37.00
CA ARG A 41 55.52 -18.40 -36.05
C ARG A 41 55.09 -17.89 -34.67
N LEU A 42 55.77 -16.88 -34.14
CA LEU A 42 55.42 -16.30 -32.84
C LEU A 42 54.00 -15.73 -32.83
N THR A 43 53.60 -15.05 -33.91
CA THR A 43 52.25 -14.50 -34.07
C THR A 43 51.22 -15.61 -34.12
N GLN A 44 51.51 -16.71 -34.84
CA GLN A 44 50.63 -17.88 -34.87
C GLN A 44 50.48 -18.53 -33.49
N GLU A 45 51.60 -18.75 -32.78
CA GLU A 45 51.59 -19.30 -31.41
C GLU A 45 50.81 -18.40 -30.44
N GLN A 46 50.97 -17.07 -30.55
CA GLN A 46 50.24 -16.10 -29.72
C GLN A 46 48.74 -16.11 -30.04
N ASN A 47 48.36 -16.17 -31.32
CA ASN A 47 46.97 -16.26 -31.74
C ASN A 47 46.31 -17.55 -31.25
N ASP A 48 46.97 -18.69 -31.38
CA ASP A 48 46.45 -19.98 -30.90
C ASP A 48 46.26 -19.94 -29.37
N ARG A 49 47.22 -19.35 -28.64
CA ARG A 49 47.13 -19.16 -27.19
C ARG A 49 45.98 -18.24 -26.79
N LEU A 50 45.79 -17.14 -27.52
CA LEU A 50 44.67 -16.20 -27.31
C LEU A 50 43.32 -16.87 -27.56
N GLN A 51 43.18 -17.67 -28.62
CA GLN A 51 41.95 -18.41 -28.91
C GLN A 51 41.61 -19.41 -27.80
N GLN A 52 42.59 -20.15 -27.29
CA GLN A 52 42.40 -21.06 -26.17
C GLN A 52 41.98 -20.33 -24.87
N LEU A 53 42.61 -19.19 -24.59
CA LEU A 53 42.27 -18.33 -23.45
C LEU A 53 40.85 -17.78 -23.57
N ASN A 54 40.47 -17.23 -24.73
CA ASN A 54 39.13 -16.71 -24.97
C ASN A 54 38.07 -17.80 -24.82
N ALA A 55 38.25 -18.97 -25.43
CA ALA A 55 37.31 -20.08 -25.29
C ALA A 55 37.16 -20.56 -23.83
N THR A 56 38.25 -20.52 -23.06
CA THR A 56 38.23 -20.88 -21.63
C THR A 56 37.52 -19.81 -20.80
N LEU A 57 37.78 -18.53 -21.09
CA LEU A 57 37.14 -17.40 -20.43
C LEU A 57 35.65 -17.35 -20.73
N GLU A 58 35.23 -17.53 -21.97
CA GLU A 58 33.82 -17.60 -22.37
C GLU A 58 33.09 -18.69 -21.61
N LYS A 59 33.67 -19.90 -21.51
CA LYS A 59 33.09 -20.99 -20.70
C LYS A 59 32.97 -20.61 -19.23
N ARG A 60 33.98 -19.96 -18.64
CA ARG A 60 33.94 -19.51 -17.24
C ARG A 60 32.90 -18.42 -17.01
N VAL A 61 32.80 -17.46 -17.92
CA VAL A 61 31.80 -16.39 -17.86
C VAL A 61 30.41 -17.00 -17.95
N GLN A 62 30.14 -17.86 -18.94
CA GLN A 62 28.85 -18.54 -19.08
C GLN A 62 28.49 -19.35 -17.82
N ALA A 63 29.43 -20.12 -17.27
CA ALA A 63 29.19 -20.88 -16.05
C ALA A 63 28.88 -19.98 -14.85
N ARG A 64 29.63 -18.89 -14.66
CA ARG A 64 29.40 -17.93 -13.56
C ARG A 64 28.11 -17.14 -13.74
N THR A 65 27.77 -16.72 -14.95
CA THR A 65 26.51 -16.03 -15.24
C THR A 65 25.33 -16.94 -14.97
N ALA A 66 25.41 -18.22 -15.33
CA ALA A 66 24.36 -19.20 -15.02
C ALA A 66 24.22 -19.43 -13.51
N GLU A 67 25.33 -19.55 -12.78
CA GLU A 67 25.34 -19.68 -11.32
C GLU A 67 24.72 -18.46 -10.64
N LEU A 68 25.13 -17.24 -11.04
CA LEU A 68 24.58 -16.00 -10.50
C LEU A 68 23.08 -15.87 -10.77
N GLN A 69 22.63 -16.20 -11.98
CA GLN A 69 21.20 -16.19 -12.32
C GLN A 69 20.44 -17.16 -11.42
N GLN A 70 20.94 -18.38 -11.25
CA GLN A 70 20.32 -19.36 -10.36
C GLN A 70 20.25 -18.86 -8.91
N THR A 71 21.31 -18.21 -8.40
CA THR A 71 21.27 -17.64 -7.05
C THR A 71 20.29 -16.48 -6.92
N ALA A 72 20.15 -15.65 -7.95
CA ALA A 72 19.18 -14.55 -7.98
C ALA A 72 17.75 -15.09 -7.96
N ASP A 73 17.44 -16.08 -8.80
CA ASP A 73 16.13 -16.72 -8.84
C ASP A 73 15.75 -17.36 -7.48
N MET A 74 16.73 -18.01 -6.82
CA MET A 74 16.53 -18.59 -5.48
C MET A 74 16.31 -17.53 -4.40
N LEU A 75 16.99 -16.37 -4.49
CA LEU A 75 16.79 -15.25 -3.57
C LEU A 75 15.41 -14.63 -3.75
N ASP A 76 14.96 -14.46 -4.99
CA ASP A 76 13.62 -13.92 -5.30
C ASP A 76 12.53 -14.82 -4.71
N LEU A 77 12.63 -16.14 -4.90
CA LEU A 77 11.70 -17.11 -4.30
C LEU A 77 11.70 -17.06 -2.77
N ALA A 78 12.87 -17.02 -2.14
CA ALA A 78 12.99 -16.93 -0.70
C ALA A 78 12.40 -15.62 -0.15
N TYR A 79 12.59 -14.51 -0.87
CA TYR A 79 12.05 -13.21 -0.51
C TYR A 79 10.52 -13.17 -0.63
N GLU A 80 9.96 -13.78 -1.67
CA GLU A 80 8.51 -13.93 -1.82
C GLU A 80 7.88 -14.78 -0.72
N GLU A 81 8.51 -15.91 -0.36
CA GLU A 81 8.05 -16.78 0.72
C GLU A 81 8.07 -16.05 2.07
N LEU A 82 9.17 -15.33 2.34
CA LEU A 82 9.30 -14.52 3.54
C LEU A 82 8.22 -13.41 3.58
N LYS A 83 7.99 -12.72 2.46
CA LYS A 83 6.94 -11.70 2.33
C LYS A 83 5.55 -12.28 2.62
N ARG A 84 5.24 -13.47 2.09
CA ARG A 84 3.98 -14.17 2.38
C ARG A 84 3.86 -14.52 3.87
N SER A 85 4.94 -15.01 4.48
CA SER A 85 4.96 -15.35 5.90
C SER A 85 4.63 -14.14 6.79
N TYR A 86 5.16 -12.95 6.48
CA TYR A 86 4.81 -11.72 7.20
C TYR A 86 3.35 -11.32 7.07
N VAL A 87 2.76 -11.45 5.87
CA VAL A 87 1.34 -11.16 5.65
C VAL A 87 0.48 -12.11 6.48
N VAL A 88 0.77 -13.41 6.45
CA VAL A 88 0.05 -14.42 7.25
C VAL A 88 0.19 -14.12 8.75
N GLY A 89 1.40 -13.80 9.22
CA GLY A 89 1.61 -13.41 10.63
C GLY A 89 0.79 -12.19 11.03
N THR A 90 0.74 -11.17 10.16
CA THR A 90 -0.08 -9.96 10.35
C THR A 90 -1.56 -10.29 10.47
N GLU A 91 -2.07 -11.16 9.60
CA GLU A 91 -3.47 -11.62 9.62
C GLU A 91 -3.80 -12.37 10.91
N VAL A 92 -2.90 -13.24 11.38
CA VAL A 92 -3.07 -13.98 12.64
C VAL A 92 -3.15 -13.01 13.82
N PHE A 93 -2.23 -12.05 13.94
CA PHE A 93 -2.27 -11.08 15.04
C PHE A 93 -3.49 -10.16 14.98
N SER A 94 -3.87 -9.70 13.79
CA SER A 94 -5.10 -8.95 13.56
C SER A 94 -6.33 -9.73 14.03
N LEU A 95 -6.41 -11.02 13.70
CA LEU A 95 -7.50 -11.89 14.15
C LEU A 95 -7.52 -12.05 15.67
N LEU A 96 -6.37 -12.27 16.31
CA LEU A 96 -6.27 -12.45 17.76
C LEU A 96 -6.76 -11.22 18.52
N VAL A 97 -6.33 -10.02 18.13
CA VAL A 97 -6.79 -8.77 18.76
C VAL A 97 -8.29 -8.59 18.55
N ASN A 98 -8.76 -8.80 17.32
CA ASN A 98 -10.17 -8.63 16.96
C ASN A 98 -11.08 -9.65 17.68
N GLN A 99 -10.62 -10.88 17.92
CA GLN A 99 -11.39 -11.91 18.63
C GLN A 99 -11.61 -11.61 20.13
N ARG A 100 -10.81 -10.71 20.72
CA ARG A 100 -11.05 -10.23 22.09
C ARG A 100 -12.28 -9.31 22.17
N LEU A 101 -12.69 -8.71 21.06
CA LEU A 101 -13.90 -7.91 20.99
C LEU A 101 -15.14 -8.80 20.77
N PRO A 102 -16.28 -8.46 21.39
CA PRO A 102 -17.57 -9.04 21.04
C PRO A 102 -17.82 -8.96 19.53
N LYS A 103 -18.47 -9.97 18.93
CA LYS A 103 -18.66 -10.09 17.47
C LYS A 103 -19.25 -8.84 16.82
N ASP A 104 -20.16 -8.15 17.51
CA ASP A 104 -20.83 -6.95 17.03
C ASP A 104 -19.99 -5.67 17.14
N LYS A 105 -18.85 -5.73 17.86
CA LYS A 105 -17.86 -4.66 18.00
C LYS A 105 -16.56 -4.90 17.22
N GLN A 106 -16.44 -6.01 16.49
CA GLN A 106 -15.26 -6.32 15.67
C GLN A 106 -15.11 -5.32 14.50
N THR A 107 -13.89 -4.88 14.23
CA THR A 107 -13.59 -3.76 13.32
C THR A 107 -12.57 -4.09 12.23
N ASN A 108 -11.54 -4.88 12.55
CA ASN A 108 -10.31 -4.97 11.73
C ASN A 108 -10.59 -5.31 10.26
N GLN A 109 -11.44 -6.30 9.98
CA GLN A 109 -11.75 -6.70 8.60
C GLN A 109 -12.33 -5.53 7.78
N GLN A 110 -13.30 -4.80 8.34
CA GLN A 110 -13.95 -3.69 7.65
C GLN A 110 -13.00 -2.52 7.42
N ILE A 111 -12.11 -2.24 8.37
CA ILE A 111 -11.10 -1.20 8.24
C ILE A 111 -10.10 -1.58 7.13
N ILE A 112 -9.63 -2.83 7.09
CA ILE A 112 -8.72 -3.33 6.04
C ILE A 112 -9.37 -3.19 4.65
N GLU A 113 -10.62 -3.63 4.50
CA GLU A 113 -11.36 -3.54 3.25
C GLU A 113 -11.53 -2.08 2.79
N LEU A 114 -11.89 -1.19 3.72
CA LEU A 114 -12.06 0.24 3.43
C LEU A 114 -10.74 0.91 3.04
N VAL A 115 -9.65 0.61 3.73
CA VAL A 115 -8.32 1.12 3.40
C VAL A 115 -7.88 0.63 2.01
N ARG A 116 -8.07 -0.66 1.70
CA ARG A 116 -7.77 -1.19 0.36
C ARG A 116 -8.56 -0.48 -0.73
N ALA A 117 -9.83 -0.16 -0.47
CA ALA A 117 -10.66 0.61 -1.39
C ALA A 117 -10.16 2.05 -1.59
N CYS A 118 -9.67 2.69 -0.53
CA CYS A 118 -9.06 4.02 -0.61
C CYS A 118 -7.75 3.98 -1.42
N CYS A 119 -6.91 2.96 -1.24
CA CYS A 119 -5.70 2.79 -2.06
C CYS A 119 -6.06 2.55 -3.53
N ALA A 120 -7.05 1.68 -3.82
CA ALA A 120 -7.47 1.36 -5.18
C ALA A 120 -8.11 2.54 -5.93
N SER A 121 -8.62 3.54 -5.22
CA SER A 121 -9.16 4.77 -5.82
C SER A 121 -8.12 5.86 -6.05
N GLY A 122 -6.86 5.62 -5.68
CA GLY A 122 -5.74 6.53 -5.94
C GLY A 122 -5.58 7.65 -4.90
N LEU A 123 -6.13 7.50 -3.69
CA LEU A 123 -5.88 8.45 -2.59
C LEU A 123 -4.44 8.36 -2.04
N VAL A 124 -3.76 7.24 -2.30
CA VAL A 124 -2.42 6.93 -1.81
C VAL A 124 -1.66 6.17 -2.91
N ASP A 125 -0.35 6.39 -2.99
CA ASP A 125 0.54 5.68 -3.90
C ASP A 125 0.63 4.18 -3.57
N GLU A 126 1.03 3.36 -4.55
CA GLU A 126 1.01 1.90 -4.42
C GLU A 126 1.97 1.37 -3.33
N SER A 127 3.15 1.99 -3.15
CA SER A 127 4.10 1.63 -2.09
C SER A 127 3.49 1.87 -0.71
N ASP A 128 2.93 3.05 -0.51
CA ASP A 128 2.37 3.51 0.76
C ASP A 128 1.08 2.75 1.09
N GLY A 129 0.36 2.28 0.07
CA GLY A 129 -0.83 1.47 0.22
C GLY A 129 -0.58 0.12 0.90
N ARG A 130 0.62 -0.47 0.73
CA ARG A 130 1.00 -1.72 1.41
C ARG A 130 1.14 -1.51 2.92
N ASP A 131 1.93 -0.52 3.31
CA ASP A 131 2.19 -0.22 4.73
C ASP A 131 0.92 0.26 5.43
N LEU A 132 0.09 1.02 4.72
CA LEU A 132 -1.21 1.42 5.23
C LEU A 132 -2.16 0.23 5.43
N ALA A 133 -2.17 -0.76 4.53
CA ALA A 133 -2.98 -1.97 4.72
C ALA A 133 -2.51 -2.80 5.92
N MET A 134 -1.20 -2.87 6.16
CA MET A 134 -0.63 -3.52 7.33
C MET A 134 -0.94 -2.73 8.61
N ALA A 135 -0.85 -1.41 8.56
CA ALA A 135 -1.23 -0.51 9.65
C ALA A 135 -2.71 -0.67 10.01
N ALA A 136 -3.59 -0.77 9.01
CA ALA A 136 -5.01 -1.04 9.19
C ALA A 136 -5.29 -2.37 9.89
N ALA A 137 -4.52 -3.42 9.57
CA ALA A 137 -4.66 -4.73 10.20
C ALA A 137 -4.21 -4.75 11.66
N LEU A 138 -3.22 -3.93 12.02
CA LEU A 138 -2.58 -3.96 13.35
C LEU A 138 -2.80 -2.68 14.17
N TYR A 139 -3.68 -1.77 13.74
CA TYR A 139 -3.85 -0.45 14.36
C TYR A 139 -4.08 -0.52 15.89
N ASN A 140 -4.76 -1.57 16.34
CA ASN A 140 -5.14 -1.80 17.72
C ASN A 140 -4.26 -2.82 18.45
N ILE A 141 -3.10 -3.23 17.91
CA ILE A 141 -2.22 -4.25 18.54
C ILE A 141 -1.74 -3.83 19.95
N GLY A 142 -1.50 -2.54 20.18
CA GLY A 142 -1.17 -2.00 21.50
C GLY A 142 -2.28 -2.15 22.53
N LYS A 143 -3.54 -2.38 22.12
CA LYS A 143 -4.67 -2.65 23.01
C LYS A 143 -4.68 -4.10 23.52
N LEU A 144 -3.80 -4.98 23.04
CA LEU A 144 -3.76 -6.41 23.42
C LEU A 144 -3.49 -6.62 24.92
N SER A 145 -2.86 -5.68 25.61
CA SER A 145 -2.58 -5.76 27.06
C SER A 145 -3.77 -5.33 27.94
N TRP A 146 -4.83 -4.77 27.34
CA TRP A 146 -5.98 -4.24 28.09
C TRP A 146 -6.86 -5.37 28.64
N ASN A 147 -7.66 -5.09 29.66
CA ASN A 147 -8.74 -6.00 30.06
C ASN A 147 -9.94 -5.86 29.11
N ASP A 148 -10.84 -6.86 29.11
CA ASP A 148 -11.97 -6.91 28.15
C ASP A 148 -12.96 -5.76 28.36
N THR A 149 -13.12 -5.28 29.60
CA THR A 149 -13.97 -4.13 29.92
C THR A 149 -13.46 -2.87 29.24
N LEU A 150 -12.18 -2.55 29.40
CA LEU A 150 -11.54 -1.38 28.76
C LEU A 150 -11.54 -1.52 27.23
N LEU A 151 -11.21 -2.71 26.72
CA LEU A 151 -11.14 -2.97 25.28
C LEU A 151 -12.48 -2.73 24.57
N SER A 152 -13.59 -3.08 25.22
CA SER A 152 -14.93 -2.96 24.65
C SER A 152 -15.64 -1.65 25.03
N SER A 153 -15.05 -0.82 25.89
CA SER A 153 -15.67 0.43 26.35
C SER A 153 -15.55 1.54 25.30
N PRO A 154 -16.62 2.34 25.09
CA PRO A 154 -16.56 3.54 24.26
C PRO A 154 -15.51 4.54 24.78
N SER A 155 -14.73 5.12 23.86
CA SER A 155 -13.63 6.04 24.21
C SER A 155 -14.10 7.31 24.93
N ASP A 156 -15.33 7.78 24.65
CA ASP A 156 -15.94 8.94 25.28
C ASP A 156 -16.35 8.70 26.74
N LEU A 157 -16.47 7.44 27.14
CA LEU A 157 -16.78 7.01 28.51
C LEU A 157 -15.52 6.67 29.32
N LEU A 158 -14.32 6.83 28.77
CA LEU A 158 -13.08 6.53 29.50
C LEU A 158 -12.67 7.70 30.42
N TYR A 159 -12.31 7.35 31.65
CA TYR A 159 -11.89 8.31 32.68
C TYR A 159 -10.57 7.90 33.33
N HIS A 160 -9.86 8.89 33.88
CA HIS A 160 -8.61 8.68 34.62
C HIS A 160 -7.60 7.81 33.87
N HIS A 161 -7.07 6.78 34.53
CA HIS A 161 -6.02 5.90 34.02
C HIS A 161 -6.41 5.14 32.74
N ASP A 162 -7.69 4.85 32.52
CA ASP A 162 -8.14 4.21 31.28
C ASP A 162 -7.99 5.14 30.07
N ARG A 163 -8.16 6.45 30.28
CA ARG A 163 -7.92 7.47 29.26
C ARG A 163 -6.42 7.62 28.96
N ASP A 164 -5.57 7.53 29.96
CA ASP A 164 -4.11 7.58 29.77
C ASP A 164 -3.62 6.34 28.99
N ARG A 165 -4.15 5.16 29.31
CA ARG A 165 -3.92 3.94 28.51
C ARG A 165 -4.39 4.07 27.07
N PHE A 166 -5.58 4.64 26.87
CA PHE A 166 -6.10 4.91 25.52
C PHE A 166 -5.23 5.89 24.74
N ARG A 167 -4.63 6.87 25.41
CA ARG A 167 -3.68 7.79 24.76
C ARG A 167 -2.33 7.17 24.47
N GLY A 168 -1.89 6.21 25.29
CA GLY A 168 -0.60 5.54 25.14
C GLY A 168 -0.59 4.36 24.16
N TYR A 169 -1.74 3.80 23.73
CA TYR A 169 -1.70 2.61 22.88
C TYR A 169 -1.06 2.82 21.49
N PRO A 170 -1.15 3.98 20.82
CA PRO A 170 -0.49 4.16 19.52
C PRO A 170 1.03 4.04 19.63
N GLU A 171 1.62 4.63 20.68
CA GLU A 171 3.05 4.49 20.99
C GLU A 171 3.42 3.05 21.37
N LEU A 172 2.57 2.38 22.16
CA LEU A 172 2.79 0.97 22.48
C LEU A 172 2.73 0.11 21.21
N SER A 173 1.75 0.33 20.32
CA SER A 173 1.64 -0.37 19.03
C SER A 173 2.91 -0.19 18.20
N GLU A 174 3.42 1.03 18.10
CA GLU A 174 4.67 1.29 17.38
C GLU A 174 5.83 0.51 18.00
N SER A 175 6.02 0.61 19.32
CA SER A 175 7.13 -0.05 20.02
C SER A 175 7.15 -1.57 19.82
N LEU A 176 5.98 -2.21 19.76
CA LEU A 176 5.84 -3.66 19.51
C LEU A 176 6.28 -4.02 18.09
N LEU A 177 5.94 -3.18 17.11
CA LEU A 177 6.16 -3.46 15.69
C LEU A 177 7.54 -3.02 15.19
N MET A 178 8.21 -2.08 15.85
CA MET A 178 9.53 -1.57 15.43
C MET A 178 10.63 -2.64 15.38
N SER A 179 10.48 -3.71 16.17
CA SER A 179 11.40 -4.86 16.15
C SER A 179 11.34 -5.67 14.85
N LEU A 180 10.28 -5.50 14.05
CA LEU A 180 10.09 -6.15 12.76
C LEU A 180 10.39 -5.14 11.65
N GLU A 181 11.56 -5.25 11.02
CA GLU A 181 12.01 -4.32 9.96
C GLU A 181 10.94 -4.07 8.88
N PRO A 182 10.22 -5.08 8.36
CA PRO A 182 9.17 -4.85 7.35
C PRO A 182 7.91 -4.16 7.87
N MET A 183 7.78 -3.93 9.19
CA MET A 183 6.61 -3.31 9.83
C MET A 183 6.88 -1.87 10.24
N GLN A 184 8.12 -1.35 10.13
CA GLN A 184 8.50 -0.07 10.72
C GLN A 184 7.69 1.11 10.16
N ASP A 185 7.43 1.13 8.85
CA ASP A 185 6.65 2.20 8.24
C ASP A 185 5.17 2.12 8.65
N ALA A 186 4.60 0.91 8.64
CA ALA A 186 3.25 0.67 9.18
C ALA A 186 3.16 1.07 10.67
N ALA A 187 4.20 0.81 11.47
CA ALA A 187 4.28 1.16 12.88
C ALA A 187 4.21 2.68 13.09
N ARG A 188 4.95 3.45 12.28
CA ARG A 188 4.88 4.93 12.27
C ARG A 188 3.48 5.42 11.90
N LEU A 189 2.84 4.78 10.91
CA LEU A 189 1.46 5.13 10.55
C LEU A 189 0.49 4.91 11.72
N ILE A 190 0.64 3.80 12.44
CA ILE A 190 -0.14 3.49 13.65
C ILE A 190 0.19 4.46 14.78
N ARG A 191 1.42 4.90 14.97
CA ARG A 191 1.76 5.87 16.04
C ARG A 191 0.91 7.14 15.91
N HIS A 192 0.80 7.67 14.69
CA HIS A 192 0.21 9.00 14.46
C HIS A 192 -1.27 8.98 14.05
N HIS A 193 -1.94 7.83 13.94
CA HIS A 193 -3.36 7.81 13.52
C HIS A 193 -4.35 8.42 14.54
N GLN A 194 -3.91 8.66 15.78
CA GLN A 194 -4.71 9.37 16.79
C GLN A 194 -4.35 10.87 16.89
N GLU A 195 -3.46 11.36 16.03
CA GLU A 195 -3.26 12.79 15.85
C GLU A 195 -4.51 13.44 15.28
N HIS A 196 -4.75 14.69 15.66
CA HIS A 196 -5.85 15.49 15.15
C HIS A 196 -5.29 16.54 14.21
N TRP A 197 -5.99 16.81 13.11
CA TRP A 197 -5.56 17.82 12.14
C TRP A 197 -5.22 19.18 12.76
N ASP A 198 -5.93 19.59 13.83
CA ASP A 198 -5.70 20.85 14.54
C ASP A 198 -4.52 20.85 15.53
N GLY A 199 -3.89 19.69 15.78
CA GLY A 199 -2.81 19.49 16.74
C GLY A 199 -3.26 19.09 18.15
N SER A 200 -4.56 18.91 18.38
CA SER A 200 -5.09 18.51 19.71
C SER A 200 -5.05 17.01 19.99
N GLY A 201 -4.55 16.21 19.05
CA GLY A 201 -4.43 14.75 19.14
C GLY A 201 -3.22 14.34 19.96
N TYR A 202 -2.76 13.09 19.78
CA TYR A 202 -1.65 12.50 20.51
C TYR A 202 -1.02 11.36 19.66
N PRO A 203 0.21 10.91 19.96
CA PRO A 203 1.07 11.24 21.11
C PRO A 203 1.93 12.50 20.96
N ASP A 204 2.21 12.96 19.75
CA ASP A 204 3.24 13.96 19.47
C ASP A 204 2.66 15.35 19.17
N HIS A 205 1.33 15.48 19.12
CA HIS A 205 0.61 16.72 18.87
C HIS A 205 0.93 17.34 17.49
N LEU A 206 1.12 16.47 16.49
CA LEU A 206 1.37 16.88 15.11
C LEU A 206 0.13 17.59 14.53
N LYS A 207 0.37 18.56 13.65
CA LYS A 207 -0.67 19.40 13.06
C LYS A 207 -0.60 19.41 11.54
N GLY A 208 -1.76 19.34 10.90
CA GLY A 208 -1.87 19.42 9.44
C GLY A 208 -1.04 18.35 8.73
N GLU A 209 -0.30 18.77 7.71
CA GLU A 209 0.55 17.92 6.88
C GLU A 209 1.76 17.30 7.60
N ALA A 210 2.07 17.74 8.83
CA ALA A 210 3.07 17.06 9.65
C ALA A 210 2.63 15.63 10.03
N ILE A 211 1.32 15.35 10.00
CA ILE A 211 0.77 14.02 10.19
C ILE A 211 0.95 13.23 8.88
N PRO A 212 1.58 12.03 8.89
CA PRO A 212 1.74 11.22 7.69
C PRO A 212 0.41 10.99 6.96
N LEU A 213 0.42 11.03 5.63
CA LEU A 213 -0.79 10.86 4.81
C LEU A 213 -1.53 9.55 5.16
N GLY A 214 -0.80 8.44 5.28
CA GLY A 214 -1.35 7.17 5.69
C GLY A 214 -2.02 7.21 7.07
N SER A 215 -1.46 7.95 8.04
CA SER A 215 -2.08 8.11 9.37
C SER A 215 -3.37 8.90 9.32
N ARG A 216 -3.44 9.95 8.49
CA ARG A 216 -4.66 10.76 8.28
C ARG A 216 -5.78 9.93 7.67
N LEU A 217 -5.45 9.08 6.69
CA LEU A 217 -6.42 8.17 6.07
C LEU A 217 -6.81 7.02 6.99
N LEU A 218 -5.85 6.44 7.73
CA LEU A 218 -6.11 5.40 8.72
C LEU A 218 -7.07 5.90 9.80
N LYS A 219 -6.89 7.14 10.28
CA LYS A 219 -7.81 7.77 11.23
C LYS A 219 -9.24 7.82 10.71
N LEU A 220 -9.45 8.25 9.46
CA LEU A 220 -10.76 8.30 8.84
C LEU A 220 -11.41 6.91 8.78
N ALA A 221 -10.67 5.90 8.33
CA ALA A 221 -11.17 4.53 8.22
C ALA A 221 -11.50 3.93 9.61
N VAL A 222 -10.61 4.11 10.59
CA VAL A 222 -10.80 3.63 11.96
C VAL A 222 -12.01 4.31 12.60
N ASP A 223 -12.06 5.64 12.61
CA ASP A 223 -13.14 6.38 13.28
C ASP A 223 -14.49 6.08 12.63
N PHE A 224 -14.55 5.99 11.29
CA PHE A 224 -15.77 5.63 10.58
C PHE A 224 -16.34 4.28 11.02
N VAL A 225 -15.49 3.26 11.16
CA VAL A 225 -15.94 1.92 11.59
C VAL A 225 -16.20 1.89 13.10
N GLU A 226 -15.34 2.49 13.92
CA GLU A 226 -15.48 2.49 15.38
C GLU A 226 -16.72 3.28 15.86
N LEU A 227 -17.13 4.35 15.16
CA LEU A 227 -18.40 5.04 15.39
C LEU A 227 -19.61 4.12 15.16
N GLN A 228 -19.55 3.26 14.14
CA GLN A 228 -20.63 2.31 13.82
C GLN A 228 -20.68 1.14 14.82
N ARG A 229 -19.53 0.78 15.39
CA ARG A 229 -19.42 -0.30 16.39
C ARG A 229 -19.70 0.15 17.83
N GLY A 230 -19.76 1.45 18.07
CA GLY A 230 -19.95 2.02 19.39
C GLY A 230 -18.69 1.87 20.25
N LEU A 231 -17.53 2.13 19.64
CA LEU A 231 -16.22 2.15 20.27
C LEU A 231 -15.70 3.58 20.49
N ILE A 232 -16.22 4.57 19.73
CA ILE A 232 -15.94 5.99 19.99
C ILE A 232 -17.00 6.59 20.91
N LEU A 233 -18.27 6.38 20.56
CA LEU A 233 -19.46 6.84 21.30
C LEU A 233 -20.29 5.62 21.69
N GLU A 234 -20.96 5.67 22.85
CA GLU A 234 -21.82 4.57 23.29
C GLU A 234 -22.94 4.26 22.28
N ARG A 235 -23.54 5.32 21.69
CA ARG A 235 -24.54 5.20 20.64
C ARG A 235 -23.87 4.83 19.31
N ARG A 236 -24.22 3.65 18.77
CA ARG A 236 -23.85 3.26 17.40
C ARG A 236 -24.44 4.22 16.38
N MET A 237 -23.60 4.66 15.45
CA MET A 237 -24.03 5.44 14.29
C MET A 237 -24.27 4.53 13.11
N ASN A 238 -25.24 4.85 12.26
CA ASN A 238 -25.29 4.26 10.93
C ASN A 238 -24.26 4.94 9.99
N ARG A 239 -24.06 4.40 8.79
CA ARG A 239 -23.15 4.96 7.78
C ARG A 239 -23.33 6.46 7.58
N ASP A 240 -24.54 6.91 7.30
CA ASP A 240 -24.80 8.30 6.92
C ASP A 240 -24.54 9.23 8.11
N GLU A 241 -24.91 8.81 9.33
CA GLU A 241 -24.58 9.51 10.57
C GLU A 241 -23.07 9.60 10.81
N ALA A 242 -22.32 8.52 10.58
CA ALA A 242 -20.86 8.49 10.74
C ALA A 242 -20.17 9.40 9.71
N LEU A 243 -20.62 9.39 8.45
CA LEU A 243 -20.09 10.29 7.41
C LEU A 243 -20.42 11.75 7.72
N MET A 244 -21.63 12.06 8.19
CA MET A 244 -21.99 13.41 8.65
C MET A 244 -21.15 13.85 9.84
N TYR A 245 -20.86 12.94 10.79
CA TYR A 245 -19.98 13.20 11.92
C TYR A 245 -18.57 13.55 11.43
N ILE A 246 -17.99 12.71 10.55
CA ILE A 246 -16.66 12.94 9.98
C ILE A 246 -16.60 14.28 9.26
N ARG A 247 -17.56 14.57 8.37
CA ARG A 247 -17.64 15.85 7.65
C ARG A 247 -17.76 17.04 8.60
N LYS A 248 -18.52 16.91 9.70
CA LYS A 248 -18.67 17.97 10.71
C LYS A 248 -17.35 18.34 11.41
N TYR A 249 -16.43 17.40 11.55
CA TYR A 249 -15.13 17.61 12.22
C TYR A 249 -13.95 17.77 11.26
N ALA A 250 -14.22 18.02 9.98
CA ALA A 250 -13.22 18.41 8.98
C ALA A 250 -12.43 19.65 9.42
N GLY A 251 -11.12 19.64 9.21
CA GLY A 251 -10.23 20.73 9.62
C GLY A 251 -9.97 20.82 11.14
N ARG A 252 -10.60 19.94 11.93
CA ARG A 252 -10.34 19.81 13.37
C ARG A 252 -9.72 18.46 13.70
N LEU A 253 -10.47 17.38 13.52
CA LEU A 253 -9.98 16.03 13.77
C LEU A 253 -9.37 15.42 12.52
N TYR A 254 -9.95 15.74 11.37
CA TYR A 254 -9.65 15.12 10.09
C TYR A 254 -9.09 16.13 9.10
N ASP A 255 -8.24 15.64 8.21
CA ASP A 255 -7.78 16.40 7.05
C ASP A 255 -8.98 16.79 6.16
N PRO A 256 -9.22 18.09 5.94
CA PRO A 256 -10.35 18.55 5.13
C PRO A 256 -10.27 18.12 3.66
N GLU A 257 -9.07 17.90 3.11
CA GLU A 257 -8.88 17.52 1.70
C GLU A 257 -9.23 16.05 1.45
N LEU A 258 -9.12 15.20 2.48
CA LEU A 258 -9.41 13.77 2.38
C LEU A 258 -10.90 13.42 2.59
N ILE A 259 -11.71 14.34 3.12
CA ILE A 259 -13.11 14.06 3.47
C ILE A 259 -13.94 13.64 2.27
N GLU A 260 -13.97 14.45 1.22
CA GLU A 260 -14.83 14.21 0.06
C GLU A 260 -14.38 12.98 -0.76
N PRO A 261 -13.08 12.80 -1.05
CA PRO A 261 -12.59 11.55 -1.65
C PRO A 261 -12.95 10.31 -0.82
N PHE A 262 -12.79 10.36 0.51
CA PHE A 262 -13.13 9.24 1.39
C PHE A 262 -14.63 8.93 1.37
N ILE A 263 -15.49 9.95 1.43
CA ILE A 263 -16.95 9.79 1.32
C ILE A 263 -17.32 9.13 -0.01
N GLN A 264 -16.68 9.52 -1.11
CA GLN A 264 -16.93 8.93 -2.43
C GLN A 264 -16.55 7.44 -2.48
N VAL A 265 -15.43 7.07 -1.85
CA VAL A 265 -15.03 5.65 -1.70
C VAL A 265 -16.06 4.89 -0.87
N CYS A 266 -16.50 5.44 0.26
CA CYS A 266 -17.55 4.82 1.07
C CYS A 266 -18.85 4.65 0.29
N ALA A 267 -19.23 5.59 -0.56
CA ALA A 267 -20.42 5.49 -1.40
C ALA A 267 -20.31 4.40 -2.48
N THR A 268 -19.12 4.19 -3.03
CA THR A 268 -18.87 3.29 -4.16
C THR A 268 -18.59 1.85 -3.71
N THR A 269 -17.86 1.67 -2.61
CA THR A 269 -17.37 0.35 -2.16
C THR A 269 -18.24 -0.25 -1.06
N LEU A 270 -18.91 0.56 -0.24
CA LEU A 270 -19.85 0.09 0.78
C LEU A 270 -21.28 0.19 0.26
N ALA A 271 -21.59 -0.58 -0.79
CA ALA A 271 -22.96 -0.93 -1.10
C ALA A 271 -23.51 -1.74 0.09
N ASP A 272 -24.40 -1.12 0.86
CA ASP A 272 -25.22 -1.75 1.89
C ASP A 272 -24.50 -2.46 3.06
N VAL A 273 -23.63 -1.76 3.77
CA VAL A 273 -23.45 -2.06 5.21
C VAL A 273 -24.49 -1.26 5.99
N THR A 274 -25.76 -1.63 5.80
CA THR A 274 -26.76 -1.36 6.82
C THR A 274 -26.32 -2.14 8.06
N LEU A 275 -26.21 -1.45 9.20
CA LEU A 275 -26.58 -2.09 10.46
C LEU A 275 -27.99 -2.64 10.21
N ALA A 276 -28.07 -3.93 9.88
CA ALA A 276 -29.32 -4.64 9.69
C ALA A 276 -30.00 -4.66 11.06
N ASP A 277 -30.76 -3.61 11.34
CA ASP A 277 -32.02 -3.78 12.04
C ASP A 277 -32.95 -4.42 11.00
N PRO A 278 -33.21 -5.74 11.04
CA PRO A 278 -34.07 -6.42 10.06
C PRO A 278 -35.49 -5.85 10.02
N GLN A 279 -35.87 -5.00 10.97
CA GLN A 279 -37.14 -4.29 10.99
C GLN A 279 -37.12 -2.97 10.20
N VAL A 280 -35.94 -2.45 9.84
CA VAL A 280 -35.79 -1.19 9.11
C VAL A 280 -35.67 -1.47 7.62
N ARG A 281 -36.66 -1.00 6.85
CA ARG A 281 -36.70 -1.12 5.39
C ARG A 281 -36.55 0.25 4.74
N ALA A 282 -35.88 0.29 3.59
CA ALA A 282 -35.81 1.48 2.76
C ALA A 282 -37.06 1.53 1.87
N HIS A 283 -37.79 2.65 1.93
CA HIS A 283 -38.97 2.92 1.12
C HIS A 283 -38.80 4.26 0.40
N GLY A 284 -39.23 4.34 -0.86
CA GLY A 284 -39.46 5.62 -1.51
C GLY A 284 -40.69 6.31 -0.91
N THR A 285 -40.83 7.62 -1.08
CA THR A 285 -41.97 8.41 -0.58
C THR A 285 -43.33 7.83 -0.96
N ARG A 286 -43.43 7.17 -2.13
CA ARG A 286 -44.65 6.56 -2.67
C ARG A 286 -44.97 5.18 -2.10
N ASP A 287 -43.98 4.54 -1.49
CA ASP A 287 -44.11 3.20 -0.90
C ASP A 287 -44.31 3.27 0.62
N LEU A 288 -44.50 4.48 1.17
CA LEU A 288 -44.75 4.72 2.58
C LEU A 288 -46.21 4.45 2.93
N VAL A 289 -46.41 3.77 4.06
CA VAL A 289 -47.74 3.50 4.62
C VAL A 289 -47.89 4.26 5.94
N PRO A 290 -49.06 4.88 6.22
CA PRO A 290 -49.33 5.49 7.52
C PRO A 290 -49.09 4.50 8.67
N GLY A 291 -48.42 4.96 9.73
CA GLY A 291 -48.03 4.14 10.88
C GLY A 291 -46.58 3.66 10.85
N MET A 292 -45.89 3.75 9.71
CA MET A 292 -44.44 3.51 9.65
C MET A 292 -43.68 4.54 10.50
N VAL A 293 -42.63 4.10 11.19
CA VAL A 293 -41.82 4.97 12.05
C VAL A 293 -40.48 5.25 11.39
N LEU A 294 -40.13 6.52 11.27
CA LEU A 294 -38.84 6.95 10.71
C LEU A 294 -37.69 6.38 11.55
N ALA A 295 -36.86 5.53 10.97
CA ALA A 295 -35.71 4.93 11.66
C ALA A 295 -34.46 5.85 11.65
N ARG A 296 -34.40 6.80 10.72
CA ARG A 296 -33.30 7.77 10.57
C ARG A 296 -33.86 9.17 10.30
N ASN A 297 -33.11 10.22 10.62
CA ASN A 297 -33.48 11.59 10.24
C ASN A 297 -33.61 11.69 8.72
N LEU A 298 -34.64 12.38 8.24
CA LEU A 298 -34.79 12.73 6.83
C LEU A 298 -34.32 14.16 6.64
N THR A 299 -33.37 14.36 5.73
CA THR A 299 -32.85 15.68 5.35
C THR A 299 -33.07 15.92 3.87
N ALA A 300 -33.27 17.18 3.49
CA ALA A 300 -33.33 17.63 2.11
C ALA A 300 -31.92 17.70 1.50
N ASN A 301 -31.83 17.83 0.17
CA ASN A 301 -30.52 17.88 -0.53
C ASN A 301 -29.65 19.08 -0.12
N ASN A 302 -30.28 20.17 0.34
CA ASN A 302 -29.61 21.36 0.87
C ASN A 302 -29.17 21.22 2.35
N GLY A 303 -29.33 20.04 2.95
CA GLY A 303 -28.95 19.76 4.34
C GLY A 303 -30.00 20.17 5.39
N MET A 304 -31.16 20.71 4.98
CA MET A 304 -32.24 21.05 5.89
C MET A 304 -32.90 19.80 6.46
N LEU A 305 -33.07 19.72 7.78
CA LEU A 305 -33.75 18.63 8.45
C LEU A 305 -35.26 18.70 8.21
N LEU A 306 -35.81 17.69 7.53
CA LEU A 306 -37.23 17.58 7.21
C LEU A 306 -37.99 16.86 8.32
N LEU A 307 -37.48 15.72 8.79
CA LEU A 307 -38.10 14.93 9.84
C LEU A 307 -37.04 14.29 10.75
N ASN A 308 -37.35 14.21 12.05
CA ASN A 308 -36.52 13.50 13.02
C ASN A 308 -36.79 11.99 13.02
N ALA A 309 -35.76 11.20 13.30
CA ALA A 309 -35.88 9.79 13.64
C ALA A 309 -36.84 9.60 14.83
N GLY A 310 -37.58 8.50 14.83
CA GLY A 310 -38.65 8.20 15.78
C GLY A 310 -40.00 8.82 15.42
N LYS A 311 -40.10 9.63 14.36
CA LYS A 311 -41.37 10.22 13.94
C LYS A 311 -42.28 9.17 13.30
N VAL A 312 -43.50 9.03 13.80
CA VAL A 312 -44.55 8.24 13.16
C VAL A 312 -45.07 8.99 11.93
N LEU A 313 -45.03 8.34 10.78
CA LEU A 313 -45.52 8.87 9.51
C LEU A 313 -47.04 8.74 9.46
N ASN A 314 -47.73 9.88 9.38
CA ASN A 314 -49.17 9.91 9.08
C ASN A 314 -49.38 10.29 7.61
N LEU A 315 -50.60 10.12 7.12
CA LEU A 315 -50.94 10.38 5.71
C LEU A 315 -50.55 11.80 5.27
N ALA A 316 -50.85 12.81 6.10
CA ALA A 316 -50.53 14.21 5.81
C ALA A 316 -49.02 14.50 5.71
N LEU A 317 -48.19 13.80 6.49
CA LEU A 317 -46.73 13.93 6.38
C LEU A 317 -46.21 13.26 5.12
N ILE A 318 -46.73 12.08 4.76
CA ILE A 318 -46.34 11.37 3.53
C ILE A 318 -46.65 12.23 2.30
N GLU A 319 -47.86 12.80 2.23
CA GLU A 319 -48.26 13.70 1.14
C GLU A 319 -47.36 14.93 1.02
N LYS A 320 -46.96 15.54 2.16
CA LYS A 320 -46.01 16.66 2.17
C LYS A 320 -44.63 16.26 1.66
N LEU A 321 -44.14 15.07 2.02
CA LEU A 321 -42.86 14.58 1.53
C LEU A 321 -42.86 14.32 0.02
N ILE A 322 -43.95 13.74 -0.50
CA ILE A 322 -44.13 13.53 -1.95
C ILE A 322 -44.17 14.87 -2.68
N ALA A 323 -44.91 15.86 -2.15
CA ALA A 323 -44.98 17.19 -2.75
C ALA A 323 -43.62 17.91 -2.71
N PHE A 324 -42.89 17.79 -1.60
CA PHE A 324 -41.57 18.39 -1.41
C PHE A 324 -40.52 17.76 -2.33
N GLU A 325 -40.56 16.44 -2.51
CA GLU A 325 -39.72 15.69 -3.46
C GLU A 325 -39.95 16.15 -4.91
N ALA A 326 -41.22 16.37 -5.30
CA ALA A 326 -41.58 16.87 -6.62
C ALA A 326 -41.12 18.31 -6.87
N ILE A 327 -41.14 19.16 -5.83
CA ILE A 327 -40.67 20.55 -5.92
C ILE A 327 -39.14 20.63 -6.05
N GLU A 328 -38.41 19.79 -5.30
CA GLU A 328 -36.94 19.77 -5.37
C GLU A 328 -36.39 18.96 -6.57
N GLY A 329 -37.24 18.21 -7.28
CA GLY A 329 -36.79 17.29 -8.33
C GLY A 329 -35.86 16.18 -7.79
N ALA A 330 -35.96 15.90 -6.48
CA ALA A 330 -35.13 14.93 -5.78
C ALA A 330 -35.82 13.55 -5.73
N ARG A 331 -35.10 12.53 -5.23
CA ARG A 331 -35.73 11.30 -4.75
C ARG A 331 -35.35 11.05 -3.30
N TYR A 332 -36.33 10.96 -2.42
CA TYR A 332 -36.08 10.66 -1.01
C TYR A 332 -36.21 9.16 -0.76
N THR A 333 -35.17 8.61 -0.16
CA THR A 333 -35.18 7.25 0.40
C THR A 333 -35.34 7.37 1.91
N LEU A 334 -36.44 6.85 2.44
CA LEU A 334 -36.73 6.87 3.86
C LEU A 334 -36.46 5.49 4.45
N PHE A 335 -35.75 5.46 5.57
CA PHE A 335 -35.55 4.25 6.35
C PHE A 335 -36.62 4.20 7.42
N VAL A 336 -37.51 3.21 7.35
CA VAL A 336 -38.69 3.12 8.21
C VAL A 336 -38.83 1.74 8.86
N ARG A 337 -39.31 1.72 10.10
CA ARG A 337 -39.78 0.50 10.77
C ARG A 337 -41.25 0.29 10.48
N LEU A 338 -41.64 -0.96 10.24
CA LEU A 338 -43.05 -1.33 10.16
C LEU A 338 -43.73 -1.05 11.51
N PRO A 339 -45.01 -0.63 11.50
CA PRO A 339 -45.77 -0.48 12.74
C PRO A 339 -45.76 -1.83 13.47
N GLU A 340 -45.40 -1.83 14.76
CA GLU A 340 -45.61 -2.99 15.61
C GLU A 340 -47.09 -3.34 15.53
N SER A 341 -47.42 -4.55 15.06
CA SER A 341 -48.78 -5.04 15.08
C SER A 341 -49.21 -5.11 16.53
N THR A 342 -50.00 -4.14 16.99
CA THR A 342 -50.81 -4.27 18.20
C THR A 342 -51.66 -5.53 18.05
N THR A 343 -51.23 -6.61 18.69
CA THR A 343 -52.11 -7.71 19.13
C THR A 343 -53.22 -7.20 20.02
#